data_AF-A0A259EW10-F1
#
_entry.id   AF-A0A259EW10-F1
#
_cell.length_a   1.000
_cell.length_b   1.000
_cell.length_c   1.000
_cell.angle_alpha   90.00
_cell.angle_beta   90.00
_cell.angle_gamma   90.00
#
_symmetry.space_group_name_H-M   'P 1'
#
loop_
_entity.id
_entity.type
_entity.pdbx_description
1 polymer ?
#
loop_
_entity_poly.entity_id
_entity_poly.type
_entity_poly.pdbx_seq_one_letter_code
_entity_poly.pdbx_strand_id
1 'polypeptide(L)'
;MPALISTRRMILAAGLTLALPAHAIDLNEIFRSMSRPAEQPAATGATTAGVDALSSADINAGLKEALTRGADSAVAQLGQKDGFFGNAALKIPLPPSLKKAEKAMRMFGMGRQADDLVLAMNRAAEAAVPEAKTLLVGAVKEMSLDDARGI
;
A
#
# COMPACT_ATOMS: atom_id res chain seq x y z
N MET A 1 4.19 -12.05 -56.50
CA MET A 1 3.22 -11.27 -57.31
C MET A 1 2.76 -12.19 -58.43
N PRO A 2 1.48 -12.26 -58.86
CA PRO A 2 0.26 -11.43 -58.67
C PRO A 2 -0.84 -12.21 -57.88
N ALA A 3 -1.96 -11.72 -57.34
CA ALA A 3 -2.93 -10.64 -57.57
C ALA A 3 -4.28 -11.10 -58.19
N LEU A 4 -5.34 -10.39 -57.77
CA LEU A 4 -6.72 -10.30 -58.28
C LEU A 4 -7.75 -11.37 -57.81
N ILE A 5 -8.83 -11.05 -57.08
CA ILE A 5 -9.91 -10.02 -57.15
C ILE A 5 -11.14 -10.48 -57.97
N SER A 6 -12.28 -10.50 -57.26
CA SER A 6 -13.66 -10.17 -57.67
C SER A 6 -14.42 -11.07 -58.65
N THR A 7 -15.58 -11.57 -58.19
CA THR A 7 -16.77 -11.65 -59.06
C THR A 7 -18.08 -11.46 -58.28
N ARG A 8 -18.48 -10.20 -58.23
CA ARG A 8 -19.84 -9.65 -58.23
C ARG A 8 -20.93 -10.58 -58.83
N ARG A 9 -21.98 -10.89 -58.07
CA ARG A 9 -23.33 -11.21 -58.60
C ARG A 9 -24.44 -10.67 -57.69
N MET A 10 -25.03 -9.57 -58.16
CA MET A 10 -26.41 -9.14 -57.91
C MET A 10 -27.41 -10.26 -58.27
N ILE A 11 -28.59 -10.21 -57.65
CA ILE A 11 -29.97 -10.48 -58.14
C ILE A 11 -30.79 -10.88 -56.88
N LEU A 12 -31.64 -10.03 -56.29
CA LEU A 12 -32.91 -9.45 -56.74
C LEU A 12 -34.12 -10.42 -56.67
N ALA A 13 -35.10 -10.00 -55.86
CA ALA A 13 -36.55 -10.20 -55.95
C ALA A 13 -37.28 -11.36 -55.22
N ALA A 14 -38.27 -10.91 -54.44
CA ALA A 14 -39.68 -11.36 -54.34
C ALA A 14 -40.10 -12.33 -53.22
N GLY A 15 -41.08 -11.88 -52.41
CA GLY A 15 -41.88 -12.70 -51.48
C GLY A 15 -42.24 -11.94 -50.19
N LEU A 16 -43.26 -11.08 -50.16
CA LEU A 16 -44.67 -11.41 -49.84
C LEU A 16 -44.98 -11.37 -48.31
N THR A 17 -45.43 -10.19 -47.87
CA THR A 17 -46.43 -9.89 -46.80
C THR A 17 -46.52 -10.74 -45.52
N LEU A 18 -46.28 -10.15 -44.33
CA LEU A 18 -47.26 -10.14 -43.23
C LEU A 18 -46.88 -9.19 -42.07
N ALA A 19 -47.88 -8.40 -41.63
CA ALA A 19 -48.13 -7.87 -40.29
C ALA A 19 -47.11 -6.90 -39.62
N LEU A 20 -47.53 -5.62 -39.57
CA LEU A 20 -47.06 -4.59 -38.64
C LEU A 20 -47.34 -4.99 -37.18
N PRO A 21 -46.49 -4.53 -36.25
CA PRO A 21 -47.03 -3.83 -35.10
C PRO A 21 -46.40 -2.45 -34.99
N ALA A 22 -47.25 -1.43 -35.06
CA ALA A 22 -46.88 -0.07 -34.73
C ALA A 22 -46.65 0.02 -33.21
N HIS A 23 -45.41 -0.14 -32.78
CA HIS A 23 -45.01 0.18 -31.42
C HIS A 23 -44.71 1.69 -31.38
N ALA A 24 -45.71 2.47 -30.97
CA ALA A 24 -45.50 3.88 -30.68
C ALA A 24 -44.56 4.00 -29.47
N ILE A 25 -43.36 4.50 -29.69
CA ILE A 25 -42.45 4.91 -28.63
C ILE A 25 -43.03 6.22 -28.08
N ASP A 26 -43.65 6.14 -26.90
CA ASP A 26 -44.21 7.31 -26.23
C ASP A 26 -43.08 8.09 -25.53
N LEU A 27 -42.67 9.19 -26.17
CA LEU A 27 -41.62 10.08 -25.66
C LEU A 27 -42.01 10.78 -24.34
N ASN A 28 -43.30 10.82 -24.00
CA ASN A 28 -43.77 11.41 -22.75
C ASN A 28 -43.49 10.51 -21.53
N GLU A 29 -43.51 9.18 -21.70
CA GLU A 29 -43.09 8.22 -20.67
C GLU A 29 -41.58 8.29 -20.41
N ILE A 30 -40.77 8.44 -21.47
CA ILE A 30 -39.32 8.59 -21.36
C ILE A 30 -38.97 9.90 -20.63
N PHE A 31 -39.64 11.00 -20.98
CA PHE A 31 -39.43 12.28 -20.30
C PHE A 31 -39.88 12.26 -18.83
N ARG A 32 -41.00 11.59 -18.52
CA ARG A 32 -41.45 11.36 -17.14
C ARG A 32 -40.46 10.53 -16.34
N SER A 33 -39.86 9.50 -16.94
CA SER A 33 -38.86 8.65 -16.28
C SER A 33 -37.59 9.44 -15.93
N MET A 34 -37.20 10.40 -16.77
CA MET A 34 -36.07 11.30 -16.49
C MET A 34 -36.41 12.40 -15.48
N SER A 35 -37.69 12.80 -15.37
CA SER A 35 -38.14 13.88 -14.51
C SER A 35 -38.72 13.42 -13.16
N ARG A 36 -38.69 12.11 -12.85
CA ARG A 36 -39.07 11.62 -11.52
C ARG A 36 -38.03 12.09 -10.49
N PRO A 37 -38.40 12.88 -9.47
CA PRO A 37 -37.62 12.93 -8.26
C PRO A 37 -37.66 11.51 -7.69
N ALA A 38 -36.49 10.91 -7.51
CA ALA A 38 -36.35 9.54 -7.02
C ALA A 38 -36.87 9.44 -5.57
N GLU A 39 -38.15 9.12 -5.41
CA GLU A 39 -38.63 8.52 -4.17
C GLU A 39 -38.22 7.04 -4.20
N GLN A 40 -37.02 6.83 -3.69
CA GLN A 40 -36.33 5.54 -3.59
C GLN A 40 -36.80 4.88 -2.28
N PRO A 41 -37.25 3.61 -2.27
CA PRO A 41 -37.43 2.90 -1.03
C PRO A 41 -36.05 2.79 -0.37
N ALA A 42 -35.97 3.24 0.88
CA ALA A 42 -34.76 3.35 1.67
C ALA A 42 -34.08 1.97 1.87
N ALA A 43 -33.23 1.58 0.93
CA ALA A 43 -32.07 0.74 1.20
C ALA A 43 -30.98 1.70 1.70
N THR A 44 -30.93 1.82 3.02
CA THR A 44 -29.97 2.61 3.79
C THR A 44 -28.54 2.31 3.35
N GLY A 45 -27.76 3.38 3.11
CA GLY A 45 -26.39 3.31 2.63
C GLY A 45 -25.50 2.40 3.48
N ALA A 46 -24.99 1.35 2.86
CA ALA A 46 -24.01 0.43 3.43
C ALA A 46 -22.65 0.58 2.73
N THR A 47 -22.13 1.81 2.65
CA THR A 47 -20.72 2.06 2.22
C THR A 47 -20.02 3.16 3.00
N THR A 48 -20.68 3.82 3.96
CA THR A 48 -20.05 4.76 4.90
C THR A 48 -20.23 4.35 6.37
N ALA A 49 -21.16 3.44 6.68
CA ALA A 49 -21.34 2.90 8.02
C ALA A 49 -20.32 1.79 8.41
N GLY A 50 -19.35 1.46 7.54
CA GLY A 50 -18.33 0.44 7.84
C GLY A 50 -17.18 0.96 8.72
N VAL A 51 -16.92 2.28 8.68
CA VAL A 51 -15.88 2.92 9.49
C VAL A 51 -16.41 3.41 10.84
N ASP A 52 -17.67 3.85 10.91
CA ASP A 52 -18.34 4.24 12.16
C ASP A 52 -18.86 3.03 12.97
N ALA A 53 -19.07 1.87 12.33
CA ALA A 53 -19.45 0.62 12.99
C ALA A 53 -18.25 -0.20 13.49
N LEU A 54 -17.01 0.17 13.14
CA LEU A 54 -15.85 -0.32 13.87
C LEU A 54 -15.84 0.44 15.19
N SER A 55 -16.03 -0.27 16.30
CA SER A 55 -15.92 0.39 17.60
C SER A 55 -14.52 1.02 17.68
N SER A 56 -14.39 2.20 18.29
CA SER A 56 -13.06 2.82 18.46
C SER A 56 -12.05 1.87 19.12
N ALA A 57 -12.53 0.90 19.89
CA ALA A 57 -11.74 -0.19 20.45
C ALA A 57 -11.18 -1.16 19.39
N ASP A 58 -11.96 -1.52 18.37
CA ASP A 58 -11.53 -2.40 17.28
C ASP A 58 -10.47 -1.73 16.39
N ILE A 59 -10.64 -0.43 16.10
CA ILE A 59 -9.65 0.37 15.36
C ILE A 59 -8.31 0.36 16.11
N ASN A 60 -8.36 0.60 17.42
CA ASN A 60 -7.18 0.58 18.26
C ASN A 60 -6.51 -0.78 18.34
N ALA A 61 -7.30 -1.84 18.54
CA ALA A 61 -6.78 -3.19 18.61
C ALA A 61 -6.10 -3.58 17.29
N GLY A 62 -6.73 -3.27 16.16
CA GLY A 62 -6.16 -3.50 14.83
C GLY A 62 -4.86 -2.73 14.59
N LEU A 63 -4.80 -1.46 14.98
CA LEU A 63 -3.60 -0.64 14.81
C LEU A 63 -2.45 -1.10 15.71
N LYS A 64 -2.72 -1.42 16.98
CA LYS A 64 -1.72 -1.98 17.90
C LYS A 64 -1.18 -3.31 17.40
N GLU A 65 -2.05 -4.18 16.88
CA GLU A 65 -1.66 -5.46 16.30
C GLU A 65 -0.79 -5.25 15.04
N ALA A 66 -1.18 -4.33 14.16
CA ALA A 66 -0.42 -4.00 12.95
C ALA A 66 0.97 -3.43 13.29
N LEU A 67 1.06 -2.51 14.25
CA LEU A 67 2.32 -1.95 14.73
C LEU A 67 3.19 -3.02 15.40
N THR A 68 2.59 -3.91 16.20
CA THR A 68 3.33 -5.01 16.84
C THR A 68 3.91 -5.96 15.80
N ARG A 69 3.13 -6.36 14.79
CA ARG A 69 3.61 -7.21 13.69
C ARG A 69 4.64 -6.52 12.80
N GLY A 70 4.45 -5.22 12.55
CA GLY A 70 5.38 -4.38 11.80
C GLY A 70 6.72 -4.25 12.52
N ALA A 71 6.68 -3.99 13.83
CA ALA A 71 7.85 -3.98 14.70
C ALA A 71 8.56 -5.34 14.72
N ASP A 72 7.80 -6.44 14.83
CA ASP A 72 8.35 -7.80 14.78
C ASP A 72 9.06 -8.08 13.45
N SER A 73 8.45 -7.70 12.32
CA SER A 73 9.06 -7.84 11.01
C SER A 73 10.31 -6.98 10.85
N ALA A 74 10.26 -5.71 11.30
CA ALA A 74 11.40 -4.81 11.22
C ALA A 74 12.57 -5.32 12.07
N VAL A 75 12.30 -5.78 13.29
CA VAL A 75 13.30 -6.37 14.18
C VAL A 75 13.90 -7.64 13.59
N ALA A 76 13.05 -8.50 13.04
CA ALA A 76 13.48 -9.75 12.41
C ALA A 76 14.35 -9.53 11.18
N GLN A 77 14.18 -8.41 10.45
CA GLN A 77 14.99 -8.04 9.29
C GLN A 77 16.29 -7.33 9.70
N LEU A 78 16.20 -6.36 10.62
CA LEU A 78 17.31 -5.49 11.01
C LEU A 78 18.26 -6.14 12.03
N GLY A 79 17.76 -7.06 12.86
CA GLY A 79 18.58 -7.80 13.83
C GLY A 79 19.41 -8.92 13.20
N GLN A 80 19.24 -9.20 11.91
CA GLN A 80 20.07 -10.19 11.21
C GLN A 80 21.46 -9.65 10.96
N LYS A 81 22.39 -10.58 10.70
CA LYS A 81 23.72 -10.22 10.23
C LYS A 81 23.60 -9.38 8.95
N ASP A 82 24.25 -8.22 8.98
CA ASP A 82 24.29 -7.26 7.88
C ASP A 82 22.94 -6.58 7.59
N GLY A 83 21.98 -6.63 8.52
CA GLY A 83 20.70 -5.92 8.45
C GLY A 83 20.84 -4.40 8.38
N PHE A 84 21.89 -3.85 9.01
CA PHE A 84 22.26 -2.44 8.86
C PHE A 84 23.43 -2.29 7.88
N PHE A 85 24.52 -3.03 8.10
CA PHE A 85 25.75 -2.82 7.35
C PHE A 85 25.59 -3.11 5.84
N GLY A 86 24.81 -4.13 5.49
CA GLY A 86 24.57 -4.55 4.11
C GLY A 86 23.54 -3.70 3.36
N ASN A 87 22.77 -2.87 4.06
CA ASN A 87 21.78 -2.00 3.45
C ASN A 87 22.24 -0.53 3.50
N ALA A 88 22.62 0.02 2.34
CA ALA A 88 23.11 1.39 2.26
C ALA A 88 22.12 2.46 2.77
N ALA A 89 20.81 2.20 2.71
CA ALA A 89 19.78 3.10 3.22
C ALA A 89 19.65 3.07 4.75
N LEU A 90 20.03 1.95 5.38
CA LEU A 90 19.88 1.74 6.83
C LEU A 90 21.22 1.73 7.56
N LYS A 91 22.34 1.69 6.83
CA LYS A 91 23.68 1.69 7.40
C LYS A 91 23.88 2.90 8.30
N ILE A 92 24.30 2.63 9.53
CA ILE A 92 24.58 3.66 10.53
C ILE A 92 25.96 4.25 10.22
N PRO A 93 26.05 5.55 9.88
CA PRO A 93 27.32 6.23 9.73
C PRO A 93 27.96 6.47 11.09
N LEU A 94 29.28 6.57 11.12
CA LEU A 94 29.98 6.96 12.34
C LEU A 94 29.54 8.36 12.81
N PRO A 95 29.36 8.57 14.12
CA PRO A 95 29.09 9.89 14.67
C PRO A 95 30.28 10.84 14.42
N PRO A 96 30.06 12.16 14.47
CA PRO A 96 31.10 13.15 14.20
C PRO A 96 32.38 12.97 15.03
N SER A 97 32.25 12.48 16.26
CA SER A 97 33.38 12.14 17.14
C SER A 97 34.25 11.01 16.57
N LEU A 98 33.63 9.93 16.08
CA LEU A 98 34.32 8.76 15.55
C LEU A 98 34.75 8.91 14.09
N LYS A 99 34.08 9.76 13.30
CA LYS A 99 34.52 10.09 11.94
C LYS A 99 35.92 10.71 11.90
N LYS A 100 36.27 11.54 12.89
CA LYS A 100 37.62 12.13 12.98
C LYS A 100 38.67 11.05 13.25
N ALA A 101 38.36 10.11 14.13
CA ALA A 101 39.23 8.98 14.44
C ALA A 101 39.41 8.05 13.23
N GLU A 102 38.33 7.75 12.52
CA GLU A 102 38.34 6.96 11.28
C GLU A 102 39.23 7.61 10.20
N LYS A 103 39.08 8.91 9.97
CA LYS A 103 39.94 9.65 9.03
C LYS A 103 41.41 9.61 9.45
N ALA A 104 41.71 9.85 10.73
CA ALA A 104 43.07 9.79 11.24
C ALA A 104 43.66 8.37 11.06
N MET A 105 42.91 7.32 11.39
CA MET A 105 43.34 5.94 11.18
C MET A 105 43.69 5.66 9.72
N ARG A 106 42.85 6.10 8.77
CA ARG A 106 43.18 5.98 7.34
C ARG A 106 44.45 6.73 6.95
N MET A 107 44.66 7.94 7.48
CA MET A 107 45.87 8.73 7.19
C MET A 107 47.15 8.04 7.68
N PHE A 108 47.08 7.30 8.79
CA PHE A 108 48.21 6.51 9.32
C PHE A 108 48.32 5.10 8.73
N GLY A 109 47.59 4.78 7.65
CA GLY A 109 47.63 3.48 6.99
C GLY A 109 46.79 2.38 7.68
N MET A 110 46.02 2.71 8.71
CA MET A 110 45.12 1.81 9.44
C MET A 110 43.73 1.73 8.79
N GLY A 111 43.69 1.54 7.47
CA GLY A 111 42.44 1.48 6.71
C GLY A 111 41.52 0.33 7.12
N ARG A 112 42.11 -0.85 7.40
CA ARG A 112 41.36 -2.03 7.85
C ARG A 112 40.67 -1.80 9.20
N GLN A 113 41.38 -1.20 10.15
CA GLN A 113 40.85 -0.87 11.47
C GLN A 113 39.75 0.20 11.40
N ALA A 114 39.88 1.15 10.46
CA ALA A 114 38.84 2.12 10.16
C ALA A 114 37.56 1.43 9.63
N ASP A 115 37.70 0.46 8.73
CA ASP A 115 36.56 -0.31 8.22
C ASP A 115 35.93 -1.21 9.30
N ASP A 116 36.76 -1.85 10.12
CA ASP A 116 36.32 -2.67 11.27
C ASP A 116 35.55 -1.84 12.30
N LEU A 117 35.94 -0.57 12.52
CA LEU A 117 35.19 0.34 13.39
C LEU A 117 33.77 0.60 12.87
N VAL A 118 33.63 0.86 11.56
CA VAL A 118 32.32 1.05 10.93
C VAL A 118 31.49 -0.23 11.04
N LEU A 119 32.09 -1.37 10.78
CA LEU A 119 31.44 -2.68 10.88
C LEU A 119 31.01 -2.96 12.32
N ALA A 120 31.87 -2.74 13.30
CA ALA A 120 31.58 -2.95 14.72
C ALA A 120 30.41 -2.09 15.19
N MET A 121 30.34 -0.83 14.76
CA MET A 121 29.21 0.05 15.07
C MET A 121 27.88 -0.49 14.53
N ASN A 122 27.87 -0.92 13.27
CA ASN A 122 26.66 -1.49 12.66
C ASN A 122 26.29 -2.84 13.28
N ARG A 123 27.28 -3.67 13.63
CA ARG A 123 27.07 -4.94 14.33
C ARG A 123 26.48 -4.71 15.72
N ALA A 124 26.94 -3.69 16.44
CA ALA A 124 26.39 -3.31 17.73
C ALA A 124 24.92 -2.88 17.60
N ALA A 125 24.57 -2.15 16.54
CA ALA A 125 23.18 -1.80 16.27
C ALA A 125 22.31 -3.03 15.96
N GLU A 126 22.80 -3.97 15.14
CA GLU A 126 22.13 -5.26 14.87
C GLU A 126 21.87 -6.03 16.18
N ALA A 127 22.84 -6.07 17.08
CA ALA A 127 22.71 -6.72 18.39
C ALA A 127 21.74 -6.00 19.34
N ALA A 128 21.54 -4.69 19.19
CA ALA A 128 20.63 -3.90 20.00
C ALA A 128 19.15 -3.99 19.54
N VAL A 129 18.88 -4.41 18.31
CA VAL A 129 17.51 -4.47 17.76
C VAL A 129 16.55 -5.39 18.57
N PRO A 130 16.97 -6.59 19.02
CA PRO A 130 16.11 -7.43 19.86
C PRO A 130 15.76 -6.79 21.20
N GLU A 131 16.66 -5.98 21.78
CA GLU A 131 16.38 -5.23 23.00
C GLU A 131 15.36 -4.11 22.74
N ALA A 132 15.53 -3.39 21.62
CA ALA A 132 14.61 -2.34 21.18
C ALA A 132 13.19 -2.85 20.93
N LYS A 133 13.03 -4.10 20.47
CA LYS A 133 11.71 -4.75 20.30
C LYS A 133 10.88 -4.70 21.59
N THR A 134 11.49 -5.07 22.71
CA THR A 134 10.78 -5.16 23.99
C THR A 134 10.26 -3.80 24.43
N LEU A 135 11.09 -2.77 24.27
CA LEU A 135 10.70 -1.38 24.56
C LEU A 135 9.59 -0.90 23.62
N LEU A 136 9.69 -1.20 22.33
CA LEU A 136 8.72 -0.77 21.32
C LEU A 136 7.35 -1.44 21.50
N VAL A 137 7.32 -2.74 21.77
CA VAL A 137 6.07 -3.46 22.06
C VAL A 137 5.42 -2.94 23.35
N GLY A 138 6.23 -2.60 24.36
CA GLY A 138 5.75 -1.91 25.55
C GLY A 138 5.09 -0.58 25.21
N ALA A 139 5.76 0.25 24.42
CA ALA A 139 5.22 1.56 24.00
C ALA A 139 3.91 1.43 23.20
N VAL A 140 3.81 0.48 22.27
CA VAL A 140 2.59 0.25 21.47
C VAL A 140 1.41 -0.19 22.35
N LYS A 141 1.67 -0.97 23.41
CA LYS A 141 0.62 -1.38 24.36
C LYS A 141 0.06 -0.20 25.14
N GLU A 142 0.92 0.72 25.57
CA GLU A 142 0.55 1.93 26.32
C GLU A 142 -0.03 3.06 25.44
N MET A 143 0.02 2.94 24.11
CA MET A 143 -0.49 3.97 23.17
C MET A 143 -2.00 4.20 23.33
N SER A 144 -2.44 5.46 23.35
CA SER A 144 -3.85 5.83 23.53
C SER A 144 -4.64 5.88 22.20
N LEU A 145 -5.97 6.02 22.29
CA LEU A 145 -6.86 6.25 21.14
C LEU A 145 -6.48 7.50 20.34
N ASP A 146 -6.04 8.55 21.02
CA ASP A 146 -5.75 9.83 20.38
C ASP A 146 -4.37 9.79 19.70
N ASP A 147 -3.40 9.08 20.30
CA ASP A 147 -2.10 8.82 19.66
C ASP A 147 -2.27 7.95 18.40
N ALA A 148 -3.15 6.95 18.47
CA ALA A 148 -3.49 6.06 17.37
C ALA A 148 -4.14 6.78 16.17
N ARG A 149 -4.91 7.83 16.43
CA ARG A 149 -5.57 8.64 15.39
C ARG A 149 -4.64 9.67 14.75
N GLY A 150 -3.53 10.00 15.39
CA GLY A 150 -2.57 11.02 14.94
C GLY A 150 -1.45 10.51 14.02
N ILE A 151 -1.38 9.21 13.75
CA ILE A 151 -0.37 8.55 12.89
C ILE A 151 -0.88 8.25 11.48
#